data_AF-A0A645A5B6-F1
#
_entry.id   AF-A0A645A5B6-F1
#
_cell.length_a   1.000
_cell.length_b   1.000
_cell.length_c   1.000
_cell.angle_alpha   90.00
_cell.angle_beta   90.00
_cell.angle_gamma   90.00
#
_symmetry.space_group_name_H-M   'P 1'
#
loop_
_entity.id
_entity.type
_entity.pdbx_description
1 polymer ?
#
loop_
_entity_poly.entity_id
_entity_poly.type
_entity_poly.pdbx_seq_one_letter_code
_entity_poly.pdbx_strand_id
1 'polypeptide(L)'
;MPRIAYLSENKADFFTRLDRMMDLSARSLKIKRDIITRLLSEGLYPYTRRYLGNFKNHFSTIGLIGMNEACLNANWLGEDLTHHQALEFTKEVLNHMRDRLSDYQEKYGDLYNLEATPAESTAYRLAKHDKERYPDIITASENGKTPYYTNSSNPPVGFTADIFEALDIQDELQTLYTSGTVFHAFLGEKLPDWKAAAALVRKIAENYKLPYYTISPTYSICKNHGYLAGEQFTCPDCGHPAEVYSRITGYYRPVQNWNEGKAEEYRERKLYDPDHSVLKNKQEQHEAADTENTFLFVTKTCPNCVTAKTILMEAGVPYRLVDAEESPELVGEYRVMQAPTLVVVKDGEVSKFSNASNIKKYTEAHM
;
A
#
# COMPACT_ATOMS: atom_id res chain seq x y z
N MET A 1 10.65 1.28 10.58
CA MET A 1 9.64 2.31 10.89
C MET A 1 9.06 2.17 12.29
N PRO A 2 8.66 0.96 12.77
CA PRO A 2 8.04 0.79 14.09
C PRO A 2 8.84 1.39 15.25
N ARG A 3 10.15 1.07 15.33
CA ARG A 3 11.06 1.65 16.33
C ARG A 3 11.14 3.18 16.27
N ILE A 4 11.05 3.78 15.09
CA ILE A 4 11.10 5.25 14.97
C ILE A 4 9.86 5.82 15.63
N ALA A 5 8.67 5.33 15.27
CA ALA A 5 7.40 5.74 15.86
C ALA A 5 7.34 5.51 17.37
N TYR A 6 7.70 4.32 17.83
CA TYR A 6 7.70 3.98 19.26
C TYR A 6 8.57 4.93 20.10
N LEU A 7 9.72 5.37 19.55
CA LEU A 7 10.64 6.27 20.26
C LEU A 7 10.30 7.75 20.10
N SER A 8 9.30 8.09 19.29
CA SER A 8 8.93 9.46 19.00
C SER A 8 7.86 9.96 19.95
N GLU A 9 7.99 11.20 20.39
CA GLU A 9 6.97 11.84 21.24
C GLU A 9 5.78 12.37 20.43
N ASN A 10 6.04 12.79 19.20
CA ASN A 10 5.07 13.38 18.28
C ASN A 10 5.54 13.21 16.82
N LYS A 11 4.67 13.58 15.88
CA LYS A 11 4.92 13.54 14.44
C LYS A 11 6.20 14.27 13.99
N ALA A 12 6.52 15.43 14.59
CA ALA A 12 7.72 16.19 14.22
C ALA A 12 9.02 15.48 14.67
N ASP A 13 9.03 14.88 15.87
CA ASP A 13 10.14 14.05 16.33
C ASP A 13 10.30 12.79 15.46
N PHE A 14 9.20 12.20 14.98
CA PHE A 14 9.25 11.10 14.02
C PHE A 14 10.03 11.46 12.75
N PHE A 15 9.68 12.57 12.10
CA PHE A 15 10.37 12.99 10.88
C PHE A 15 11.84 13.34 11.14
N THR A 16 12.14 13.97 12.28
CA THR A 16 13.54 14.25 12.68
C THR A 16 14.36 12.97 12.80
N ARG A 17 13.79 11.92 13.40
CA ARG A 17 14.45 10.61 13.54
C ARG A 17 14.53 9.86 12.22
N LEU A 18 13.50 9.95 11.39
CA LEU A 18 13.49 9.40 10.04
C LEU A 18 14.62 10.02 9.21
N ASP A 19 14.74 11.35 9.20
CA ASP A 19 15.82 12.05 8.50
C ASP A 19 17.18 11.58 8.92
N ARG A 20 17.42 11.47 10.23
CA ARG A 20 18.68 10.93 10.75
C ARG A 20 18.96 9.52 10.23
N MET A 21 17.96 8.64 10.18
CA MET A 21 18.12 7.28 9.66
C MET A 21 18.34 7.25 8.15
N MET A 22 17.66 8.12 7.40
CA MET A 22 17.84 8.25 5.96
C MET A 22 19.23 8.79 5.61
N ASP A 23 19.72 9.81 6.33
CA ASP A 23 21.06 10.38 6.15
C ASP A 23 22.16 9.34 6.43
N LEU A 24 21.98 8.53 7.47
CA LEU A 24 22.89 7.42 7.77
C LEU A 24 22.86 6.36 6.68
N SER A 25 21.67 6.00 6.19
CA SER A 25 21.50 5.01 5.13
C SER A 25 22.13 5.47 3.82
N ALA A 26 21.86 6.72 3.40
CA ALA A 26 22.40 7.30 2.17
C ALA A 26 23.94 7.36 2.20
N ARG A 27 24.52 7.80 3.33
CA ARG A 27 25.99 7.79 3.53
C ARG A 27 26.56 6.38 3.50
N SER A 28 25.92 5.42 4.17
CA SER A 28 26.37 4.02 4.16
C SER A 28 26.36 3.44 2.75
N LEU A 29 25.29 3.69 1.98
CA LEU A 29 25.16 3.24 0.60
C LEU A 29 26.23 3.88 -0.30
N LYS A 30 26.50 5.18 -0.14
CA LYS A 30 27.55 5.87 -0.89
C LYS A 30 28.93 5.26 -0.65
N ILE A 31 29.31 5.07 0.62
CA ILE A 31 30.59 4.43 0.99
C ILE A 31 30.72 3.05 0.35
N LYS A 32 29.67 2.23 0.42
CA LYS A 32 29.66 0.89 -0.20
C LYS A 32 29.80 0.97 -1.72
N ARG A 33 29.08 1.90 -2.37
CA ARG A 33 29.15 2.12 -3.82
C ARG A 33 30.55 2.52 -4.27
N ASP A 34 31.21 3.40 -3.54
CA ASP A 34 32.57 3.85 -3.86
C ASP A 34 33.56 2.68 -3.77
N ILE A 35 33.43 1.84 -2.74
CA ILE A 35 34.26 0.63 -2.57
C ILE A 35 34.04 -0.35 -3.73
N ILE A 36 32.79 -0.74 -4.04
CA ILE A 36 32.53 -1.70 -5.12
C ILE A 36 32.93 -1.14 -6.49
N THR A 37 32.82 0.18 -6.70
CA THR A 37 33.25 0.84 -7.94
C THR A 37 34.77 0.80 -8.07
N ARG A 38 35.52 1.04 -6.99
CA ARG A 38 36.97 0.89 -6.97
C ARG A 38 37.36 -0.55 -7.31
N LEU A 39 36.77 -1.54 -6.64
CA LEU A 39 37.07 -2.96 -6.88
C LEU A 39 36.73 -3.40 -8.32
N LEU A 40 35.63 -2.89 -8.90
CA LEU A 40 35.30 -3.08 -10.32
C LEU A 40 36.40 -2.53 -11.24
N SER A 41 36.89 -1.32 -10.94
CA SER A 41 37.94 -0.65 -11.73
C SER A 41 39.28 -1.39 -11.66
N GLU A 42 39.60 -1.96 -10.50
CA GLU A 42 40.79 -2.78 -10.23
C GLU A 42 40.70 -4.20 -10.81
N GLY A 43 39.55 -4.58 -11.37
CA GLY A 43 39.38 -5.83 -12.10
C GLY A 43 38.83 -7.01 -11.29
N LEU A 44 38.31 -6.77 -10.08
CA LEU A 44 37.78 -7.84 -9.22
C LEU A 44 36.48 -8.48 -9.77
N TYR A 45 35.73 -7.76 -10.61
CA TYR A 45 34.47 -8.23 -11.18
C TYR A 45 34.52 -8.27 -12.72
N PRO A 46 35.30 -9.20 -13.32
CA PRO A 46 35.57 -9.20 -14.76
C PRO A 46 34.30 -9.36 -15.60
N TYR A 47 33.38 -10.24 -15.20
CA TYR A 47 32.11 -10.42 -15.90
C TYR A 47 31.19 -9.19 -15.76
N THR A 48 31.04 -8.66 -14.55
CA THR A 48 30.25 -7.45 -14.30
C THR A 48 30.77 -6.27 -15.12
N ARG A 49 32.09 -6.07 -15.15
CA ARG A 49 32.71 -5.03 -15.98
C ARG A 49 32.47 -5.26 -17.47
N ARG A 50 32.56 -6.51 -17.94
CA ARG A 50 32.35 -6.86 -19.35
C ARG A 50 30.93 -6.63 -19.84
N TYR A 51 29.92 -6.85 -18.99
CA TYR A 51 28.50 -6.77 -19.39
C TYR A 51 27.81 -5.47 -18.96
N LEU A 52 28.13 -4.92 -17.79
CA LEU A 52 27.50 -3.71 -17.25
C LEU A 52 28.39 -2.47 -17.39
N GLY A 53 29.71 -2.64 -17.46
CA GLY A 53 30.69 -1.55 -17.59
C GLY A 53 30.90 -0.77 -16.29
N ASN A 54 29.84 -0.16 -15.76
CA ASN A 54 29.86 0.68 -14.55
C ASN A 54 28.50 0.63 -13.81
N PHE A 55 28.45 1.26 -12.64
CA PHE A 55 27.25 1.28 -11.79
C PHE A 55 26.41 2.57 -11.90
N LYS A 56 26.66 3.46 -12.87
CA LYS A 56 25.96 4.76 -12.96
C LYS A 56 24.44 4.64 -13.09
N ASN A 57 23.97 3.58 -13.75
CA ASN A 57 22.54 3.32 -13.97
C ASN A 57 21.93 2.39 -12.91
N HIS A 58 22.62 2.16 -11.79
CA HIS A 58 22.13 1.32 -10.70
C HIS A 58 21.67 2.21 -9.55
N PHE A 59 20.59 1.81 -8.88
CA PHE A 59 20.07 2.55 -7.74
C PHE A 59 20.73 2.14 -6.42
N SER A 60 20.85 3.10 -5.52
CA SER A 60 21.13 2.90 -4.10
C SER A 60 19.80 2.90 -3.37
N THR A 61 19.38 1.72 -2.91
CA THR A 61 18.01 1.53 -2.42
C THR A 61 17.89 1.76 -0.93
N ILE A 62 16.95 2.62 -0.55
CA ILE A 62 16.48 2.76 0.82
C ILE A 62 15.07 2.19 0.87
N GLY A 63 14.89 1.13 1.64
CA GLY A 63 13.59 0.50 1.83
C GLY A 63 13.03 0.77 3.22
N LEU A 64 11.72 0.56 3.36
CA LEU A 64 11.04 0.60 4.65
C LEU A 64 10.38 -0.74 4.98
N ILE A 65 9.96 -0.89 6.24
CA ILE A 65 9.23 -2.05 6.75
C ILE A 65 8.40 -1.64 7.98
N GLY A 66 7.23 -2.27 8.12
CA GLY A 66 6.37 -2.16 9.29
C GLY A 66 5.71 -0.78 9.39
N MET A 67 5.23 -0.21 8.29
CA MET A 67 4.46 1.04 8.40
C MET A 67 3.15 0.84 9.15
N ASN A 68 2.51 -0.32 9.03
CA ASN A 68 1.36 -0.68 9.85
C ASN A 68 1.67 -0.56 11.35
N GLU A 69 2.72 -1.25 11.81
CA GLU A 69 3.10 -1.19 13.21
C GLU A 69 3.71 0.17 13.59
N ALA A 70 4.27 0.94 12.65
CA ALA A 70 4.68 2.31 12.92
C ALA A 70 3.48 3.20 13.25
N CYS A 71 2.35 3.03 12.57
CA CYS A 71 1.14 3.77 12.86
C CYS A 71 0.56 3.39 14.24
N LEU A 72 0.55 2.10 14.56
CA LEU A 72 0.12 1.60 15.88
C LEU A 72 1.01 2.09 17.03
N ASN A 73 2.33 2.11 16.83
CA ASN A 73 3.28 2.55 17.86
C ASN A 73 3.40 4.08 17.98
N ALA A 74 2.87 4.85 17.02
CA ALA A 74 2.85 6.30 17.10
C ALA A 74 1.75 6.72 18.09
N ASN A 75 2.15 7.16 19.30
CA ASN A 75 1.19 7.51 20.36
C ASN A 75 0.22 8.66 20.01
N TRP A 76 0.55 9.47 18.99
CA TRP A 76 -0.31 10.54 18.45
C TRP A 76 -1.27 10.05 17.35
N LEU A 77 -1.19 8.79 16.94
CA LEU A 77 -2.01 8.17 15.90
C LEU A 77 -2.74 6.95 16.45
N GLY A 78 -2.01 5.90 16.84
CA GLY A 78 -2.56 4.72 17.53
C GLY A 78 -3.44 3.81 16.68
N GLU A 79 -3.52 4.06 15.36
CA GLU A 79 -4.36 3.32 14.41
C GLU A 79 -3.52 2.53 13.42
N ASP A 80 -4.10 1.45 12.87
CA ASP A 80 -3.48 0.64 11.81
C ASP A 80 -3.78 1.18 10.40
N LEU A 81 -3.19 0.57 9.37
CA LEU A 81 -3.36 1.02 7.98
C LEU A 81 -4.77 0.83 7.39
N THR A 82 -5.72 0.28 8.14
CA THR A 82 -7.12 0.21 7.71
C THR A 82 -7.85 1.53 7.96
N HIS A 83 -7.24 2.44 8.72
CA HIS A 83 -7.80 3.74 9.09
C HIS A 83 -7.26 4.87 8.21
N HIS A 84 -8.13 5.81 7.83
CA HIS A 84 -7.78 6.91 6.95
C HIS A 84 -6.60 7.76 7.47
N GLN A 85 -6.58 8.08 8.77
CA GLN A 85 -5.50 8.89 9.36
C GLN A 85 -4.12 8.21 9.25
N ALA A 86 -4.06 6.88 9.37
CA ALA A 86 -2.82 6.12 9.21
C ALA A 86 -2.38 6.05 7.74
N LEU A 87 -3.34 5.99 6.81
CA LEU A 87 -3.07 6.06 5.39
C LEU A 87 -2.47 7.42 5.01
N GLU A 88 -3.08 8.52 5.43
CA GLU A 88 -2.55 9.87 5.17
C GLU A 88 -1.16 10.05 5.77
N PHE A 89 -0.95 9.64 7.03
CA PHE A 89 0.37 9.67 7.64
C PHE A 89 1.38 8.84 6.84
N THR A 90 1.00 7.66 6.35
CA THR A 90 1.89 6.82 5.55
C THR A 90 2.24 7.45 4.20
N LYS A 91 1.29 8.10 3.53
CA LYS A 91 1.55 8.87 2.29
C LYS A 91 2.53 10.01 2.55
N GLU A 92 2.35 10.76 3.64
CA GLU A 92 3.28 11.83 4.01
C GLU A 92 4.70 11.28 4.24
N VAL A 93 4.82 10.16 4.94
CA VAL A 93 6.11 9.49 5.19
C VAL A 93 6.77 9.06 3.88
N LEU A 94 6.01 8.41 2.98
CA LEU A 94 6.53 7.97 1.69
C LEU A 94 6.97 9.14 0.81
N ASN A 95 6.18 10.23 0.75
CA ASN A 95 6.55 11.44 0.02
C ASN A 95 7.78 12.13 0.60
N HIS A 96 7.84 12.29 1.92
CA HIS A 96 9.02 12.82 2.61
C HIS A 96 10.27 11.99 2.27
N MET A 97 10.17 10.66 2.29
CA MET A 97 11.28 9.80 1.90
C MET A 97 11.69 10.01 0.43
N ARG A 98 10.74 10.20 -0.50
CA ARG A 98 11.05 10.50 -1.91
C ARG A 98 11.81 11.81 -2.07
N ASP A 99 11.39 12.85 -1.37
CA ASP A 99 12.04 14.17 -1.43
C ASP A 99 13.48 14.08 -0.92
N ARG A 100 13.68 13.41 0.22
CA ARG A 100 15.02 13.13 0.76
C ARG A 100 15.89 12.33 -0.21
N LEU A 101 15.32 11.36 -0.92
CA LEU A 101 16.06 10.60 -1.94
C LEU A 101 16.51 11.52 -3.07
N SER A 102 15.67 12.46 -3.53
CA SER A 102 16.06 13.47 -4.53
C SER A 102 17.25 14.30 -4.06
N ASP A 103 17.23 14.78 -2.82
CA ASP A 103 18.36 15.51 -2.22
C ASP A 103 19.66 14.70 -2.26
N TYR A 104 19.57 13.38 -1.96
CA TYR A 104 20.74 12.50 -1.99
C TYR A 104 21.27 12.28 -3.40
N GLN A 105 20.40 12.25 -4.42
CA GLN A 105 20.85 12.14 -5.81
C GLN A 105 21.67 13.36 -6.23
N GLU A 106 21.21 14.57 -5.89
CA GLU A 106 21.95 15.80 -6.17
C GLU A 106 23.26 15.85 -5.37
N LYS A 107 23.21 15.48 -4.09
CA LYS A 107 24.36 15.54 -3.18
C LYS A 107 25.47 14.56 -3.55
N TYR A 108 25.13 13.33 -3.91
CA TYR A 108 26.12 12.26 -4.14
C TYR A 108 26.38 11.96 -5.61
N GLY A 109 25.56 12.48 -6.53
CA GLY A 109 25.66 12.21 -7.98
C GLY A 109 25.31 10.76 -8.35
N ASP A 110 24.53 10.09 -7.51
CA ASP A 110 24.19 8.67 -7.58
C ASP A 110 22.67 8.51 -7.60
N LEU A 111 22.13 7.54 -8.34
CA LEU A 111 20.69 7.27 -8.32
C LEU A 111 20.26 6.64 -6.99
N TYR A 112 19.16 7.11 -6.42
CA TYR A 112 18.54 6.60 -5.19
C TYR A 112 17.06 6.31 -5.41
N ASN A 113 16.54 5.25 -4.78
CA ASN A 113 15.13 4.87 -4.92
C ASN A 113 14.54 4.36 -3.61
N LEU A 114 13.20 4.39 -3.56
CA LEU A 114 12.38 3.91 -2.47
C LEU A 114 11.83 2.53 -2.85
N GLU A 115 12.04 1.54 -1.99
CA GLU A 115 11.58 0.16 -2.22
C GLU A 115 10.69 -0.33 -1.08
N ALA A 116 9.63 -1.04 -1.45
CA ALA A 116 8.86 -1.86 -0.55
C ALA A 116 9.65 -3.15 -0.26
N THR A 117 10.55 -3.08 0.73
CA THR A 117 11.44 -4.19 1.09
C THR A 117 10.67 -5.51 1.25
N PRO A 118 11.04 -6.60 0.54
CA PRO A 118 10.40 -7.92 0.72
C PRO A 118 10.59 -8.52 2.11
N ALA A 119 11.66 -8.11 2.80
CA ALA A 119 11.95 -8.37 4.21
C ALA A 119 11.76 -9.80 4.73
N GLU A 120 12.04 -10.82 3.93
CA GLU A 120 11.80 -12.24 4.27
C GLU A 120 12.32 -12.63 5.67
N SER A 121 13.57 -12.28 6.00
CA SER A 121 14.15 -12.50 7.32
C SER A 121 14.18 -11.23 8.17
N THR A 122 14.24 -10.06 7.53
CA THR A 122 14.37 -8.76 8.21
C THR A 122 13.13 -8.42 9.04
N ALA A 123 11.93 -8.78 8.57
CA ALA A 123 10.67 -8.59 9.30
C ALA A 123 10.71 -9.20 10.70
N TYR A 124 11.03 -10.49 10.75
CA TYR A 124 11.20 -11.24 12.00
C TYR A 124 12.37 -10.70 12.84
N ARG A 125 13.55 -10.56 12.21
CA ARG A 125 14.78 -10.18 12.92
C ARG A 125 14.65 -8.82 13.62
N LEU A 126 14.09 -7.82 12.95
CA LEU A 126 13.92 -6.50 13.54
C LEU A 126 12.90 -6.54 14.67
N ALA A 127 11.73 -7.15 14.44
CA ALA A 127 10.67 -7.26 15.45
C ALA A 127 11.14 -8.00 16.70
N LYS A 128 11.92 -9.08 16.54
CA LYS A 128 12.54 -9.81 17.65
C LYS A 128 13.46 -8.92 18.49
N HIS A 129 14.41 -8.24 17.86
CA HIS A 129 15.32 -7.34 18.57
C HIS A 129 14.61 -6.13 19.19
N ASP A 130 13.53 -5.69 18.57
CA ASP A 130 12.66 -4.65 19.12
C ASP A 130 11.94 -5.13 20.38
N LYS A 131 11.29 -6.30 20.35
CA LYS A 131 10.65 -6.89 21.53
C LYS A 131 11.64 -7.21 22.66
N GLU A 132 12.85 -7.65 22.34
CA GLU A 132 13.91 -7.88 23.34
C GLU A 132 14.30 -6.59 24.08
N ARG A 133 14.30 -5.45 23.37
CA ARG A 133 14.73 -4.16 23.92
C ARG A 133 13.59 -3.32 24.51
N TYR A 134 12.41 -3.43 23.91
CA TYR A 134 11.19 -2.68 24.21
C TYR A 134 10.03 -3.67 24.29
N PRO A 135 9.83 -4.35 25.43
CA PRO A 135 8.86 -5.46 25.52
C PRO A 135 7.42 -5.08 25.12
N ASP A 136 7.06 -3.81 25.33
CA ASP A 136 5.77 -3.19 25.05
C ASP A 136 5.63 -2.66 23.61
N ILE A 137 6.69 -2.64 22.79
CA ILE A 137 6.56 -2.22 21.37
C ILE A 137 5.58 -3.13 20.63
N ILE A 138 4.69 -2.55 19.84
CA ILE A 138 3.68 -3.28 19.08
C ILE A 138 4.35 -3.90 17.85
N THR A 139 4.09 -5.19 17.64
CA THR A 139 4.47 -5.97 16.45
C THR A 139 3.21 -6.49 15.76
N ALA A 140 3.34 -7.05 14.55
CA ALA A 140 2.18 -7.52 13.79
C ALA A 140 1.50 -8.74 14.43
N SER A 141 2.28 -9.66 14.99
CA SER A 141 1.78 -10.86 15.66
C SER A 141 1.13 -10.55 17.01
N GLU A 142 0.22 -11.41 17.43
CA GLU A 142 -0.33 -11.39 18.79
C GLU A 142 0.77 -11.51 19.87
N ASN A 143 0.53 -10.91 21.04
CA ASN A 143 1.46 -10.97 22.17
C ASN A 143 1.68 -12.43 22.62
N GLY A 144 2.94 -12.80 22.83
CA GLY A 144 3.33 -14.16 23.21
C GLY A 144 3.59 -15.11 22.03
N LYS A 145 3.31 -14.68 20.80
CA LYS A 145 3.72 -15.39 19.57
C LYS A 145 5.05 -14.87 19.03
N THR A 146 5.51 -15.49 17.94
CA THR A 146 6.74 -15.09 17.25
C THR A 146 6.59 -13.71 16.62
N PRO A 147 7.37 -12.69 17.03
CA PRO A 147 7.20 -11.33 16.58
C PRO A 147 7.66 -11.13 15.13
N TYR A 148 6.84 -10.49 14.31
CA TYR A 148 7.22 -9.99 12.98
C TYR A 148 6.64 -8.59 12.73
N TYR A 149 7.17 -7.92 11.72
CA TYR A 149 6.58 -6.69 11.18
C TYR A 149 5.93 -6.95 9.85
N THR A 150 4.80 -6.28 9.61
CA THR A 150 4.08 -6.33 8.35
C THR A 150 4.97 -5.77 7.24
N ASN A 151 4.93 -6.42 6.07
CA ASN A 151 5.85 -6.09 5.00
C ASN A 151 5.60 -4.68 4.48
N SER A 152 6.65 -3.86 4.41
CA SER A 152 6.61 -2.51 3.87
C SER A 152 5.47 -1.64 4.43
N SER A 153 4.48 -1.31 3.60
CA SER A 153 3.27 -0.56 3.94
C SER A 153 2.00 -1.34 3.60
N ASN A 154 2.04 -2.67 3.72
CA ASN A 154 0.87 -3.52 3.56
C ASN A 154 -0.06 -3.39 4.78
N PRO A 155 -1.38 -3.60 4.63
CA PRO A 155 -2.29 -3.72 5.75
C PRO A 155 -1.97 -4.98 6.59
N PRO A 156 -2.54 -5.11 7.80
CA PRO A 156 -2.42 -6.32 8.60
C PRO A 156 -2.80 -7.57 7.79
N VAL A 157 -2.03 -8.65 7.91
CA VAL A 157 -2.21 -9.84 7.06
C VAL A 157 -3.54 -10.56 7.29
N GLY A 158 -4.18 -10.34 8.43
CA GLY A 158 -5.49 -10.89 8.78
C GLY A 158 -6.69 -9.98 8.46
N PHE A 159 -6.47 -8.82 7.85
CA PHE A 159 -7.47 -7.75 7.72
C PHE A 159 -8.76 -8.18 7.00
N THR A 160 -8.67 -8.57 5.73
CA THR A 160 -9.86 -8.83 4.90
C THR A 160 -9.63 -10.00 3.94
N ALA A 161 -10.72 -10.66 3.55
CA ALA A 161 -10.73 -11.59 2.43
C ALA A 161 -11.14 -10.90 1.11
N ASP A 162 -11.63 -9.67 1.17
CA ASP A 162 -11.99 -8.89 -0.01
C ASP A 162 -10.72 -8.29 -0.64
N ILE A 163 -10.36 -8.78 -1.82
CA ILE A 163 -9.17 -8.30 -2.53
C ILE A 163 -9.29 -6.82 -2.90
N PHE A 164 -10.49 -6.33 -3.21
CA PHE A 164 -10.70 -4.95 -3.66
C PHE A 164 -10.61 -3.98 -2.49
N GLU A 165 -11.07 -4.37 -1.30
CA GLU A 165 -10.86 -3.59 -0.08
C GLU A 165 -9.37 -3.45 0.25
N ALA A 166 -8.58 -4.51 0.09
CA ALA A 166 -7.13 -4.43 0.26
C ALA A 166 -6.44 -3.60 -0.84
N LEU A 167 -6.92 -3.70 -2.08
CA LEU A 167 -6.41 -2.90 -3.21
C LEU A 167 -6.74 -1.42 -3.04
N ASP A 168 -7.90 -1.06 -2.52
CA ASP A 168 -8.29 0.34 -2.26
C ASP A 168 -7.30 1.03 -1.32
N ILE A 169 -6.83 0.33 -0.28
CA ILE A 169 -5.79 0.80 0.64
C ILE A 169 -4.42 0.88 -0.06
N GLN A 170 -4.08 -0.13 -0.87
CA GLN A 170 -2.73 -0.29 -1.40
C GLN A 170 -2.45 0.53 -2.65
N ASP A 171 -3.46 0.83 -3.46
CA ASP A 171 -3.28 1.45 -4.78
C ASP A 171 -2.44 2.72 -4.71
N GLU A 172 -2.83 3.65 -3.84
CA GLU A 172 -2.14 4.92 -3.69
C GLU A 172 -0.75 4.75 -3.09
N LEU A 173 -0.62 3.94 -2.04
CA LEU A 173 0.67 3.71 -1.37
C LEU A 173 1.69 3.07 -2.31
N GLN A 174 1.29 2.08 -3.10
CA GLN A 174 2.17 1.35 -4.00
C GLN A 174 2.74 2.27 -5.09
N THR A 175 1.97 3.25 -5.56
CA THR A 175 2.45 4.24 -6.56
C THR A 175 3.48 5.24 -6.01
N LEU A 176 3.62 5.33 -4.68
CA LEU A 176 4.60 6.21 -4.05
C LEU A 176 6.01 5.58 -4.00
N TYR A 177 6.15 4.27 -4.18
CA TYR A 177 7.45 3.66 -4.34
C TYR A 177 8.03 3.97 -5.73
N THR A 178 9.33 4.30 -5.79
CA THR A 178 10.03 4.63 -7.05
C THR A 178 10.78 3.43 -7.63
N SER A 179 10.58 2.24 -7.06
CA SER A 179 11.21 0.98 -7.43
C SER A 179 10.31 -0.22 -7.05
N GLY A 180 10.93 -1.37 -6.76
CA GLY A 180 10.30 -2.61 -6.35
C GLY A 180 9.18 -2.40 -5.34
N THR A 181 7.97 -2.70 -5.80
CA THR A 181 6.77 -2.77 -4.99
C THR A 181 5.88 -3.84 -5.57
N VAL A 182 5.13 -4.53 -4.73
CA VAL A 182 4.27 -5.63 -5.17
C VAL A 182 3.10 -5.83 -4.23
N PHE A 183 1.91 -5.89 -4.80
CA PHE A 183 0.73 -6.39 -4.10
C PHE A 183 0.56 -7.89 -4.36
N HIS A 184 0.58 -8.70 -3.30
CA HIS A 184 0.35 -10.12 -3.41
C HIS A 184 -1.11 -10.46 -3.13
N ALA A 185 -1.86 -10.80 -4.16
CA ALA A 185 -3.16 -11.44 -4.01
C ALA A 185 -2.94 -12.93 -3.63
N PHE A 186 -2.74 -13.19 -2.34
CA PHE A 186 -2.64 -14.55 -1.81
C PHE A 186 -4.01 -15.24 -1.83
N LEU A 187 -4.16 -16.26 -2.68
CA LEU A 187 -5.40 -17.02 -2.82
C LEU A 187 -5.33 -18.35 -2.07
N GLY A 188 -6.48 -18.85 -1.61
CA GLY A 188 -6.63 -20.16 -0.98
C GLY A 188 -6.15 -21.30 -1.87
N GLU A 189 -6.77 -21.41 -3.04
CA GLU A 189 -6.42 -22.41 -4.04
C GLU A 189 -6.38 -21.77 -5.44
N LYS A 190 -6.12 -22.59 -6.46
CA LYS A 190 -6.15 -22.13 -7.85
C LYS A 190 -7.56 -21.64 -8.21
N LEU A 191 -7.63 -20.59 -9.02
CA LEU A 191 -8.90 -20.16 -9.62
C LEU A 191 -9.49 -21.28 -10.51
N PRO A 192 -10.82 -21.30 -10.71
CA PRO A 192 -11.49 -22.39 -11.43
C PRO A 192 -10.92 -22.63 -12.84
N ASP A 193 -10.61 -21.57 -13.57
CA ASP A 193 -9.99 -21.63 -14.89
C ASP A 193 -9.16 -20.37 -15.22
N TRP A 194 -8.54 -20.38 -16.40
CA TRP A 194 -7.74 -19.25 -16.89
C TRP A 194 -8.58 -18.01 -17.21
N LYS A 195 -9.89 -18.16 -17.46
CA LYS A 195 -10.78 -17.03 -17.76
C LYS A 195 -11.11 -16.27 -16.49
N ALA A 196 -11.34 -16.97 -15.37
CA ALA A 196 -11.48 -16.37 -14.05
C ALA A 196 -10.22 -15.58 -13.67
N ALA A 197 -9.03 -16.16 -13.89
CA ALA A 197 -7.76 -15.48 -13.69
C ALA A 197 -7.62 -14.22 -14.58
N ALA A 198 -7.92 -14.34 -15.87
CA ALA A 198 -7.86 -13.22 -16.81
C ALA A 198 -8.86 -12.11 -16.45
N ALA A 199 -10.06 -12.46 -16.01
CA ALA A 199 -11.09 -11.51 -15.58
C ALA A 199 -10.66 -10.75 -14.33
N LEU A 200 -10.09 -11.44 -13.33
CA LEU A 200 -9.56 -10.79 -12.12
C LEU A 200 -8.41 -9.85 -12.46
N VAL A 201 -7.43 -10.29 -13.24
CA VAL A 201 -6.30 -9.45 -13.69
C VAL A 201 -6.81 -8.22 -14.44
N ARG A 202 -7.74 -8.40 -15.39
CA ARG A 202 -8.34 -7.29 -16.13
C ARG A 202 -9.04 -6.32 -15.18
N LYS A 203 -9.87 -6.81 -14.27
CA LYS A 203 -10.60 -5.97 -13.31
C LYS A 203 -9.65 -5.16 -12.44
N ILE A 204 -8.55 -5.75 -11.96
CA ILE A 204 -7.54 -5.01 -11.19
C ILE A 204 -6.86 -3.96 -12.07
N ALA A 205 -6.38 -4.33 -13.27
CA ALA A 205 -5.68 -3.42 -14.18
C ALA A 205 -6.54 -2.24 -14.67
N GLU A 206 -7.84 -2.43 -14.85
CA GLU A 206 -8.76 -1.38 -15.33
C GLU A 206 -9.17 -0.40 -14.21
N ASN A 207 -9.05 -0.77 -12.93
CA ASN A 207 -9.57 0.01 -11.79
C ASN A 207 -8.49 0.55 -10.83
N TYR A 208 -7.26 0.03 -10.92
CA TYR A 208 -6.16 0.39 -10.03
C TYR A 208 -4.88 0.75 -10.80
N LYS A 209 -4.07 1.63 -10.22
CA LYS A 209 -2.85 2.21 -10.79
C LYS A 209 -1.57 1.51 -10.32
N LEU A 210 -1.62 0.70 -9.26
CA LEU A 210 -0.43 0.06 -8.71
C LEU A 210 0.37 -0.70 -9.78
N PRO A 211 1.72 -0.58 -9.75
CA PRO A 211 2.54 -0.97 -10.89
C PRO A 211 2.73 -2.49 -11.02
N TYR A 212 2.56 -3.24 -9.93
CA TYR A 212 2.79 -4.67 -9.92
C TYR A 212 1.95 -5.40 -8.87
N TYR A 213 1.24 -6.42 -9.33
CA TYR A 213 0.51 -7.36 -8.49
C TYR A 213 0.70 -8.79 -8.97
N THR A 214 0.52 -9.74 -8.07
CA THR A 214 0.59 -11.18 -8.38
C THR A 214 -0.68 -11.89 -7.94
N ILE A 215 -1.13 -12.85 -8.74
CA ILE A 215 -2.14 -13.84 -8.31
C ILE A 215 -1.39 -15.06 -7.79
N SER A 216 -1.48 -15.32 -6.47
CA SER A 216 -0.63 -16.28 -5.78
C SER A 216 -1.46 -17.36 -5.07
N PRO A 217 -1.91 -18.41 -5.77
CA PRO A 217 -2.58 -19.54 -5.13
C PRO A 217 -1.61 -20.37 -4.30
N THR A 218 -2.12 -20.93 -3.20
CA THR A 218 -1.48 -22.03 -2.49
C THR A 218 -1.79 -23.36 -3.19
N TYR A 219 -0.78 -24.22 -3.30
CA TYR A 219 -0.91 -25.57 -3.84
C TYR A 219 0.02 -26.52 -3.09
N SER A 220 -0.21 -27.82 -3.20
CA SER A 220 0.64 -28.81 -2.54
C SER A 220 1.22 -29.81 -3.54
N ILE A 221 2.34 -30.44 -3.19
CA ILE A 221 3.01 -31.45 -4.03
C ILE A 221 3.17 -32.74 -3.22
N CYS A 222 2.57 -33.82 -3.72
CA CYS A 222 2.85 -35.18 -3.29
C CYS A 222 3.95 -35.80 -4.17
N LYS A 223 4.91 -36.51 -3.56
CA LYS A 223 5.97 -37.21 -4.31
C LYS A 223 5.44 -38.27 -5.29
N ASN A 224 4.29 -38.87 -4.97
CA ASN A 224 3.70 -39.96 -5.76
C ASN A 224 2.68 -39.45 -6.79
N HIS A 225 1.87 -38.44 -6.42
CA HIS A 225 0.72 -38.00 -7.22
C HIS A 225 0.87 -36.59 -7.83
N GLY A 226 1.96 -35.88 -7.52
CA GLY A 226 2.22 -34.55 -8.07
C GLY A 226 1.37 -33.45 -7.44
N TYR A 227 0.84 -32.55 -8.27
CA TYR A 227 0.11 -31.36 -7.82
C TYR A 227 -1.22 -31.69 -7.16
N LEU A 228 -1.45 -31.10 -5.99
CA LEU A 228 -2.69 -31.12 -5.24
C LEU A 228 -3.23 -29.69 -5.13
N ALA A 229 -4.55 -29.53 -5.23
CA ALA A 229 -5.20 -28.23 -5.09
C ALA A 229 -5.19 -27.77 -3.63
N GLY A 230 -4.85 -26.49 -3.42
CA GLY A 230 -4.86 -25.86 -2.11
C GLY A 230 -3.79 -26.38 -1.14
N GLU A 231 -4.02 -26.09 0.13
CA GLU A 231 -3.17 -26.50 1.24
C GLU A 231 -3.51 -27.92 1.69
N GLN A 232 -2.59 -28.85 1.48
CA GLN A 232 -2.71 -30.25 1.82
C GLN A 232 -1.37 -30.74 2.38
N PHE A 233 -1.24 -30.81 3.70
CA PHE A 233 -0.04 -31.37 4.35
C PHE A 233 0.04 -32.90 4.23
N THR A 234 -1.08 -33.54 3.91
CA THR A 234 -1.20 -34.99 3.70
C THR A 234 -1.90 -35.23 2.37
N CYS A 235 -1.34 -36.09 1.52
CA CYS A 235 -1.94 -36.42 0.23
C CYS A 235 -3.26 -37.18 0.42
N PRO A 236 -4.38 -36.73 -0.16
CA PRO A 236 -5.67 -37.39 -0.01
C PRO A 236 -5.71 -38.78 -0.68
N ASP A 237 -4.86 -39.03 -1.68
CA ASP A 237 -4.89 -40.27 -2.46
C ASP A 237 -4.02 -41.39 -1.86
N CYS A 238 -2.87 -41.08 -1.24
CA CYS A 238 -2.00 -42.11 -0.62
C CYS A 238 -1.73 -41.93 0.87
N GLY A 239 -2.20 -40.85 1.51
CA GLY A 239 -1.98 -40.60 2.94
C GLY A 239 -0.54 -40.23 3.32
N HIS A 240 0.40 -40.13 2.37
CA HIS A 240 1.76 -39.68 2.64
C HIS A 240 1.85 -38.15 2.83
N PRO A 241 2.89 -37.66 3.54
CA PRO A 241 3.13 -36.22 3.65
C PRO A 241 3.28 -35.54 2.29
N ALA A 242 2.72 -34.34 2.17
CA ALA A 242 2.83 -33.47 1.00
C ALA A 242 3.46 -32.12 1.40
N GLU A 243 4.17 -31.51 0.44
CA GLU A 243 4.79 -30.19 0.62
C GLU A 243 3.81 -29.10 0.20
N VAL A 244 3.57 -28.11 1.07
CA VAL A 244 2.65 -27.01 0.78
C VAL A 244 3.48 -25.85 0.25
N TYR A 245 3.22 -25.42 -0.98
CA TYR A 245 3.90 -24.30 -1.61
C TYR A 245 3.00 -23.07 -1.59
N SER A 246 3.54 -21.99 -1.04
CA SER A 246 2.96 -20.65 -1.18
C SER A 246 4.06 -19.65 -1.53
N ARG A 247 3.66 -18.45 -1.95
CA ARG A 247 4.60 -17.36 -2.18
C ARG A 247 4.96 -16.73 -0.83
N ILE A 248 6.24 -16.69 -0.50
CA ILE A 248 6.70 -16.13 0.78
C ILE A 248 6.72 -14.59 0.76
N THR A 249 7.44 -14.03 -0.21
CA THR A 249 7.64 -12.59 -0.41
C THR A 249 7.84 -12.24 -1.88
N GLY A 250 8.48 -13.11 -2.66
CA GLY A 250 8.72 -12.86 -4.08
C GLY A 250 8.74 -14.12 -4.94
N TYR A 251 8.86 -15.30 -4.34
CA TYR A 251 8.96 -16.59 -5.02
C TYR A 251 8.25 -17.69 -4.21
N TYR A 252 7.97 -18.81 -4.87
CA TYR A 252 7.35 -19.97 -4.24
C TYR A 252 8.37 -20.80 -3.47
N ARG A 253 8.00 -21.19 -2.24
CA ARG A 253 8.83 -22.03 -1.37
C ARG A 253 7.92 -22.89 -0.48
N PRO A 254 8.31 -24.13 -0.12
CA PRO A 254 7.56 -24.92 0.85
C PRO A 254 7.38 -24.17 2.16
N VAL A 255 6.14 -24.04 2.64
CA VAL A 255 5.77 -23.36 3.90
C VAL A 255 6.51 -23.99 5.08
N GLN A 256 6.72 -25.30 5.04
CA GLN A 256 7.48 -26.05 6.04
C GLN A 256 8.93 -25.56 6.21
N ASN A 257 9.49 -24.86 5.21
CA ASN A 257 10.87 -24.37 5.21
C ASN A 257 10.97 -22.86 5.50
N TRP A 258 9.88 -22.22 5.90
CA TRP A 258 9.86 -20.79 6.20
C TRP A 258 10.46 -20.51 7.58
N ASN A 259 11.03 -19.33 7.76
CA ASN A 259 11.51 -18.90 9.09
C ASN A 259 10.33 -18.66 10.04
N GLU A 260 10.60 -18.66 11.35
CA GLU A 260 9.56 -18.59 12.38
C GLU A 260 8.59 -17.41 12.19
N GLY A 261 9.11 -16.21 11.88
CA GLY A 261 8.24 -15.04 11.69
C GLY A 261 7.40 -15.11 10.42
N LYS A 262 7.93 -15.67 9.32
CA LYS A 262 7.13 -15.91 8.11
C LYS A 262 6.11 -17.03 8.28
N ALA A 263 6.42 -18.04 9.09
CA ALA A 263 5.46 -19.08 9.45
C ALA A 263 4.32 -18.52 10.31
N GLU A 264 4.62 -17.59 11.24
CA GLU A 264 3.58 -16.87 12.00
C GLU A 264 2.73 -15.97 11.10
N GLU A 265 3.36 -15.16 10.27
CA GLU A 265 2.66 -14.32 9.28
C GLU A 265 1.72 -15.15 8.39
N TYR A 266 2.17 -16.32 7.93
CA TYR A 266 1.34 -17.22 7.12
C TYR A 266 0.13 -17.74 7.87
N ARG A 267 0.28 -18.07 9.16
CA ARG A 267 -0.80 -18.60 10.00
C ARG A 267 -1.88 -17.57 10.27
N GLU A 268 -1.49 -16.31 10.46
CA GLU A 268 -2.41 -15.19 10.72
C GLU A 268 -3.02 -14.61 9.43
N ARG A 269 -2.48 -14.99 8.26
CA ARG A 269 -2.89 -14.45 6.98
C ARG A 269 -4.30 -14.91 6.61
N LYS A 270 -5.16 -13.93 6.33
CA LYS A 270 -6.44 -14.17 5.67
C LYS A 270 -6.22 -14.19 4.15
N LEU A 271 -6.60 -15.29 3.52
CA LEU A 271 -6.47 -15.45 2.07
C LEU A 271 -7.63 -14.71 1.38
N TYR A 272 -7.33 -14.12 0.22
CA TYR A 272 -8.34 -13.43 -0.56
C TYR A 272 -9.28 -14.43 -1.25
N ASP A 273 -10.55 -14.04 -1.31
CA ASP A 273 -11.61 -14.78 -1.97
C ASP A 273 -12.21 -13.92 -3.10
N PRO A 274 -11.66 -14.01 -4.32
CA PRO A 274 -12.10 -13.21 -5.45
C PRO A 274 -13.57 -13.43 -5.83
N ASP A 275 -14.16 -14.58 -5.49
CA ASP A 275 -15.55 -14.91 -5.85
C ASP A 275 -16.55 -14.13 -4.97
N HIS A 276 -16.15 -13.78 -3.75
CA HIS A 276 -16.95 -12.99 -2.80
C HIS A 276 -16.42 -11.56 -2.59
N SER A 277 -15.40 -11.15 -3.35
CA SER A 277 -14.83 -9.80 -3.27
C SER A 277 -15.67 -8.80 -4.07
N VAL A 278 -15.93 -7.63 -3.48
CA VAL A 278 -16.78 -6.60 -4.08
C VAL A 278 -15.95 -5.39 -4.50
N LEU A 279 -15.86 -5.19 -5.81
CA LEU A 279 -15.29 -3.94 -6.33
C LEU A 279 -16.27 -2.80 -6.05
N LYS A 280 -15.90 -1.90 -5.15
CA LYS A 280 -16.66 -0.69 -4.87
C LYS A 280 -16.44 0.31 -6.01
N ASN A 281 -17.51 0.90 -6.54
CA ASN A 281 -17.37 2.02 -7.46
C ASN A 281 -16.81 3.22 -6.67
N LYS A 282 -15.57 3.65 -6.95
CA LYS A 282 -14.97 4.84 -6.29
C LYS A 282 -15.84 6.10 -6.45
N GLN A 283 -16.61 6.20 -7.54
CA GLN A 283 -17.63 7.25 -7.73
C GLN A 283 -18.75 7.18 -6.68
N GLU A 284 -19.25 5.98 -6.35
CA GLU A 284 -20.35 5.81 -5.39
C GLU A 284 -19.92 6.11 -3.95
N GLN A 285 -18.66 5.84 -3.58
CA GLN A 285 -18.14 6.18 -2.25
C GLN A 285 -18.06 7.69 -2.00
N HIS A 286 -17.62 8.47 -3.00
CA HIS A 286 -17.61 9.93 -2.91
C HIS A 286 -19.01 10.53 -2.99
N GLU A 287 -19.93 9.91 -3.73
CA GLU A 287 -21.33 10.32 -3.90
C GLU A 287 -22.23 9.99 -2.69
N ALA A 288 -21.88 8.95 -1.93
CA ALA A 288 -22.63 8.42 -0.80
C ALA A 288 -21.98 8.68 0.57
N ALA A 289 -20.92 9.51 0.63
CA ALA A 289 -20.44 10.00 1.90
C ALA A 289 -21.55 10.85 2.52
N ASP A 290 -22.05 10.46 3.70
CA ASP A 290 -23.10 11.18 4.44
C ASP A 290 -22.50 12.46 5.05
N THR A 291 -22.12 13.39 4.17
CA THR A 291 -21.59 14.69 4.55
C THR A 291 -22.75 15.62 4.78
N GLU A 292 -23.02 15.98 6.04
CA GLU A 292 -24.07 16.95 6.40
C GLU A 292 -23.86 18.33 5.74
N ASN A 293 -22.64 18.61 5.25
CA ASN A 293 -22.17 19.95 4.94
C ASN A 293 -21.74 20.17 3.49
N THR A 294 -21.64 19.13 2.65
CA THR A 294 -21.17 19.27 1.26
C THR A 294 -22.12 18.59 0.30
N PHE A 295 -22.65 19.32 -0.68
CA PHE A 295 -23.65 18.83 -1.62
C PHE A 295 -23.23 19.11 -3.07
N LEU A 296 -23.30 18.10 -3.93
CA LEU A 296 -23.15 18.26 -5.36
C LEU A 296 -24.51 18.14 -6.05
N PHE A 297 -25.04 19.27 -6.50
CA PHE A 297 -26.29 19.33 -7.26
C PHE A 297 -26.04 18.99 -8.72
N VAL A 298 -26.74 17.98 -9.22
CA VAL A 298 -26.69 17.50 -10.61
C VAL A 298 -28.10 17.45 -11.22
N THR A 299 -28.19 17.28 -12.54
CA THR A 299 -29.44 16.93 -13.23
C THR A 299 -29.17 15.80 -14.22
N LYS A 300 -30.22 15.06 -14.59
CA LYS A 300 -30.14 13.89 -15.49
C LYS A 300 -29.55 14.20 -16.87
N THR A 301 -29.68 15.44 -17.33
CA THR A 301 -29.25 15.89 -18.67
C THR A 301 -27.95 16.70 -18.67
N CYS A 302 -27.29 16.85 -17.52
CA CYS A 302 -26.12 17.71 -17.37
C CYS A 302 -24.82 17.07 -17.89
N PRO A 303 -24.24 17.56 -19.02
CA PRO A 303 -23.02 16.97 -19.58
C PRO A 303 -21.77 17.23 -18.72
N ASN A 304 -21.74 18.37 -18.03
CA ASN A 304 -20.59 18.78 -17.20
C ASN A 304 -20.60 18.15 -15.81
N CYS A 305 -21.66 17.41 -15.44
CA CYS A 305 -21.78 16.78 -14.13
C CYS A 305 -20.82 15.60 -13.99
N VAL A 306 -20.54 14.86 -15.06
CA VAL A 306 -19.50 13.81 -15.08
C VAL A 306 -18.14 14.41 -14.77
N THR A 307 -17.78 15.52 -15.41
CA THR A 307 -16.52 16.22 -15.18
C THR A 307 -16.41 16.72 -13.74
N ALA A 308 -17.48 17.31 -13.18
CA ALA A 308 -17.50 17.77 -11.79
C ALA A 308 -17.31 16.62 -10.78
N LYS A 309 -17.98 15.47 -11.01
CA LYS A 309 -17.78 14.25 -10.20
C LYS A 309 -16.33 13.77 -10.25
N THR A 310 -15.73 13.71 -11.43
CA THR A 310 -14.31 13.33 -11.59
C THR A 310 -13.37 14.27 -10.85
N ILE A 311 -13.56 15.59 -10.96
CA ILE A 311 -12.75 16.60 -10.26
C ILE A 311 -12.80 16.40 -8.75
N LEU A 312 -14.00 16.22 -8.18
CA LEU A 312 -14.18 16.05 -6.74
C LEU A 312 -13.60 14.73 -6.23
N MET A 313 -13.77 13.66 -7.01
CA MET A 313 -13.18 12.35 -6.72
C MET A 313 -11.65 12.40 -6.74
N GLU A 314 -11.04 13.02 -7.75
CA GLU A 314 -9.57 13.17 -7.84
C GLU A 314 -9.00 14.03 -6.72
N ALA A 315 -9.76 15.02 -6.25
CA ALA A 315 -9.38 15.88 -5.15
C ALA A 315 -9.69 15.28 -3.76
N GLY A 316 -10.29 14.09 -3.69
CA GLY A 316 -10.62 13.45 -2.42
C GLY A 316 -11.71 14.17 -1.62
N VAL A 317 -12.52 15.03 -2.24
CA VAL A 317 -13.58 15.79 -1.55
C VAL A 317 -14.84 14.93 -1.45
N PRO A 318 -15.30 14.55 -0.24
CA PRO A 318 -16.56 13.83 -0.07
C PRO A 318 -17.75 14.78 -0.26
N TYR A 319 -18.83 14.29 -0.90
CA TYR A 319 -20.03 15.09 -1.14
C TYR A 319 -21.29 14.23 -1.17
N ARG A 320 -22.41 14.80 -0.73
CA ARG A 320 -23.72 14.20 -0.97
C ARG A 320 -24.21 14.54 -2.37
N LEU A 321 -24.48 13.54 -3.21
CA LEU A 321 -25.10 13.78 -4.51
C LEU A 321 -26.58 14.16 -4.34
N VAL A 322 -27.00 15.26 -4.97
CA VAL A 322 -28.40 15.72 -4.97
C VAL A 322 -28.87 15.89 -6.40
N ASP A 323 -29.91 15.15 -6.81
CA ASP A 323 -30.61 15.44 -8.06
C ASP A 323 -31.51 16.66 -7.84
N ALA A 324 -31.19 17.76 -8.53
CA ALA A 324 -31.90 19.02 -8.40
C ALA A 324 -33.37 18.92 -8.88
N GLU A 325 -33.71 17.96 -9.74
CA GLU A 325 -35.08 17.73 -10.21
C GLU A 325 -35.92 16.98 -9.17
N GLU A 326 -35.27 16.14 -8.34
CA GLU A 326 -35.95 15.31 -7.34
C GLU A 326 -35.94 15.94 -5.93
N SER A 327 -35.15 17.00 -5.72
CA SER A 327 -34.98 17.68 -4.42
C SER A 327 -35.21 19.20 -4.47
N PRO A 328 -36.43 19.67 -4.84
CA PRO A 328 -36.72 21.11 -4.99
C PRO A 328 -36.58 21.91 -3.69
N GLU A 329 -36.75 21.27 -2.53
CA GLU A 329 -36.60 21.89 -1.21
C GLU A 329 -35.16 22.35 -0.96
N LEU A 330 -34.18 21.45 -1.18
CA LEU A 330 -32.75 21.76 -1.05
C LEU A 330 -32.29 22.77 -2.12
N VAL A 331 -32.83 22.68 -3.34
CA VAL A 331 -32.56 23.67 -4.40
C VAL A 331 -33.01 25.07 -3.98
N GLY A 332 -34.19 25.18 -3.34
CA GLY A 332 -34.72 26.43 -2.80
C GLY A 332 -33.91 26.96 -1.61
N GLU A 333 -33.57 26.10 -0.67
CA GLU A 333 -32.77 26.41 0.52
C GLU A 333 -31.42 27.02 0.14
N TYR A 334 -30.67 26.35 -0.73
CA TYR A 334 -29.34 26.79 -1.14
C TYR A 334 -29.34 27.73 -2.36
N ARG A 335 -30.52 28.01 -2.93
CA ARG A 335 -30.70 28.84 -4.15
C ARG A 335 -29.78 28.38 -5.28
N VAL A 336 -29.88 27.10 -5.64
CA VAL A 336 -29.11 26.50 -6.73
C VAL A 336 -29.82 26.81 -8.05
N MET A 337 -29.10 27.46 -8.98
CA MET A 337 -29.69 27.95 -10.25
C MET A 337 -29.27 27.12 -11.47
N GLN A 338 -28.23 26.28 -11.34
CA GLN A 338 -27.68 25.48 -12.43
C GLN A 338 -26.95 24.23 -11.93
N ALA A 339 -26.86 23.21 -12.78
CA ALA A 339 -26.05 22.01 -12.53
C ALA A 339 -24.83 21.97 -13.49
N PRO A 340 -23.65 21.49 -13.04
CA PRO A 340 -23.35 21.10 -11.67
C PRO A 340 -23.14 22.32 -10.76
N THR A 341 -23.53 22.24 -9.49
CA THR A 341 -23.14 23.22 -8.47
C THR A 341 -22.74 22.49 -7.19
N LEU A 342 -21.54 22.78 -6.69
CA LEU A 342 -21.09 22.33 -5.38
C LEU A 342 -21.50 23.38 -4.33
N VAL A 343 -22.13 22.93 -3.26
CA VAL A 343 -22.47 23.73 -2.08
C VAL A 343 -21.68 23.18 -0.90
N VAL A 344 -20.98 24.06 -0.19
CA VAL A 344 -20.22 23.73 1.02
C VAL A 344 -20.72 24.63 2.15
N VAL A 345 -21.16 24.02 3.23
CA VAL A 345 -21.67 24.67 4.44
C VAL A 345 -20.63 24.52 5.53
N LYS A 346 -20.04 25.62 5.99
CA LYS A 346 -19.03 25.59 7.05
C LYS A 346 -19.33 26.68 8.07
N ASP A 347 -19.46 26.32 9.34
CA ASP A 347 -19.74 27.25 10.44
C ASP A 347 -20.99 28.14 10.21
N GLY A 348 -21.98 27.62 9.47
CA GLY A 348 -23.20 28.35 9.10
C GLY A 348 -23.08 29.24 7.85
N GLU A 349 -21.89 29.35 7.25
CA GLU A 349 -21.68 30.04 5.98
C GLU A 349 -21.83 29.08 4.79
N VAL A 350 -22.65 29.48 3.82
CA VAL A 350 -22.90 28.71 2.59
C VAL A 350 -22.06 29.25 1.45
N SER A 351 -21.10 28.46 0.98
CA SER A 351 -20.29 28.73 -0.21
C SER A 351 -20.80 27.93 -1.40
N LYS A 352 -20.87 28.56 -2.59
CA LYS A 352 -21.40 27.93 -3.81
C LYS A 352 -20.43 28.05 -4.97
N PHE A 353 -20.12 26.92 -5.60
CA PHE A 353 -19.23 26.82 -6.75
C PHE A 353 -20.01 26.22 -7.91
N SER A 354 -20.53 27.09 -8.76
CA SER A 354 -21.31 26.67 -9.92
C SER A 354 -20.41 26.35 -11.11
N ASN A 355 -20.76 25.32 -11.90
CA ASN A 355 -20.00 24.74 -13.02
C ASN A 355 -18.69 24.02 -12.64
N ALA A 356 -18.23 23.13 -13.53
CA ALA A 356 -17.04 22.30 -13.30
C ALA A 356 -15.74 23.11 -13.12
N SER A 357 -15.61 24.27 -13.78
CA SER A 357 -14.39 25.09 -13.66
C SER A 357 -14.25 25.73 -12.28
N ASN A 358 -15.35 26.19 -11.67
CA ASN A 358 -15.28 26.76 -10.33
C ASN A 358 -15.13 25.68 -9.26
N ILE A 359 -15.72 24.49 -9.48
CA ILE A 359 -15.51 23.32 -8.64
C ILE A 359 -14.02 22.93 -8.64
N LYS A 360 -13.37 22.94 -9.82
CA LYS A 360 -11.92 22.70 -9.92
C LYS A 360 -11.08 23.73 -9.16
N LYS A 361 -11.43 25.02 -9.26
CA LYS A 361 -10.72 26.06 -8.48
C LYS A 361 -10.90 25.88 -6.98
N TYR A 362 -12.07 25.44 -6.54
CA TYR A 362 -12.31 25.13 -5.14
C TYR A 362 -11.41 24.00 -4.68
N THR A 363 -11.36 22.88 -5.41
CA THR A 363 -10.51 21.74 -5.06
C THR A 363 -9.03 22.12 -5.05
N GLU A 364 -8.54 22.89 -6.03
CA GLU A 364 -7.15 23.36 -6.08
C GLU A 364 -6.78 24.30 -4.91
N ALA A 365 -7.74 25.05 -4.37
CA ALA A 365 -7.52 25.94 -3.23
C ALA A 365 -7.62 25.24 -1.86
N HIS A 366 -8.11 24.00 -1.82
CA HIS A 366 -8.35 23.22 -0.60
C HIS A 366 -7.62 21.87 -0.56
N MET A 367 -6.68 21.66 -1.51
CA MET A 367 -5.74 20.54 -1.52
C MET A 367 -4.48 20.84 -0.70
#